data_AF-A0A947F0Y2-F1
#
_entry.id   AF-A0A947F0Y2-F1
#
_cell.length_a   1.000
_cell.length_b   1.000
_cell.length_c   1.000
_cell.angle_alpha   90.00
_cell.angle_beta   90.00
_cell.angle_gamma   90.00
#
_symmetry.space_group_name_H-M   'P 1'
#
loop_
_entity.id
_entity.type
_entity.pdbx_description
1 polymer ?
#
loop_
_entity_poly.entity_id
_entity_poly.type
_entity_poly.pdbx_seq_one_letter_code
_entity_poly.pdbx_strand_id
1 'polypeptide(L)'
;GKCISENKLVISLQPKESIHLQLMNKIPGLSEQMRLKPVELELNTPLNVVHKPDAYERLLLDVIRANPTLFMRLDEVEAAWRWADIILEGWAEDMVPMKSYSAGTDGPSAAVQLIARDGRSWHDE
;
A
#
# COMPACT_ATOMS: atom_id res chain seq x y z
N GLY A 1 -7.72 -9.50 -29.03
CA GLY A 1 -8.54 -9.92 -27.89
C GLY A 1 -8.40 -8.90 -26.79
N LYS A 2 -9.46 -8.62 -26.01
CA LYS A 2 -9.37 -7.66 -24.89
C LYS A 2 -8.42 -8.23 -23.84
N CYS A 3 -7.32 -7.53 -23.54
CA CYS A 3 -6.32 -7.97 -22.57
C CYS A 3 -6.95 -8.09 -21.19
N ILE A 4 -6.68 -9.20 -20.49
CA ILE A 4 -7.05 -9.40 -19.08
C ILE A 4 -6.11 -8.51 -18.25
N SER A 5 -6.68 -7.62 -17.45
CA SER A 5 -5.91 -6.81 -16.50
C SER A 5 -5.67 -7.60 -15.20
N GLU A 6 -4.59 -7.28 -14.51
CA GLU A 6 -4.28 -7.85 -13.19
C GLU A 6 -5.36 -7.46 -12.16
N ASN A 7 -5.63 -8.37 -11.23
CA ASN A 7 -6.49 -8.07 -10.09
C ASN A 7 -5.72 -7.19 -9.09
N LYS A 8 -6.40 -6.24 -8.45
CA LYS A 8 -5.79 -5.35 -7.45
C LYS A 8 -6.60 -5.34 -6.15
N LEU A 9 -5.91 -5.45 -5.02
CA LEU A 9 -6.48 -5.23 -3.69
C LEU A 9 -5.83 -3.96 -3.11
N VAL A 10 -6.61 -2.90 -2.97
CA VAL A 10 -6.17 -1.61 -2.43
C VAL A 10 -6.75 -1.48 -1.02
N ILE A 11 -5.88 -1.31 -0.04
CA ILE A 11 -6.25 -1.09 1.37
C ILE A 11 -5.81 0.32 1.72
N SER A 12 -6.75 1.25 1.75
CA SER A 12 -6.52 2.63 2.11
C SER A 12 -6.65 2.78 3.63
N LEU A 13 -5.60 3.28 4.29
CA LEU A 13 -5.56 3.43 5.75
C LEU A 13 -6.04 4.81 6.20
N GLN A 14 -5.67 5.86 5.45
CA GLN A 14 -6.02 7.26 5.73
C GLN A 14 -6.04 8.01 4.38
N PRO A 15 -6.79 9.13 4.25
CA PRO A 15 -7.66 9.76 5.26
C PRO A 15 -9.01 9.05 5.44
N LYS A 16 -9.49 8.32 4.43
CA LYS A 16 -10.69 7.49 4.50
C LYS A 16 -10.28 6.04 4.39
N GLU A 17 -10.65 5.25 5.39
CA GLU A 17 -10.41 3.81 5.35
C GLU A 17 -11.35 3.14 4.37
N SER A 18 -10.78 2.40 3.42
CA SER A 18 -11.55 1.61 2.48
C SER A 18 -10.73 0.41 2.00
N ILE A 19 -11.44 -0.62 1.58
CA ILE A 19 -10.84 -1.76 0.88
C ILE A 19 -11.51 -1.88 -0.47
N HIS A 20 -10.73 -1.75 -1.54
CA HIS A 20 -11.18 -1.88 -2.93
C HIS A 20 -10.56 -3.14 -3.55
N LEU A 21 -11.40 -4.00 -4.12
CA LEU A 21 -10.97 -5.18 -4.88
C LEU A 21 -11.40 -5.04 -6.33
N GLN A 22 -10.44 -4.87 -7.23
CA GLN A 22 -10.64 -4.76 -8.66
C GLN A 22 -10.41 -6.11 -9.34
N LEU A 23 -11.44 -6.60 -10.05
CA LEU A 23 -11.49 -7.92 -10.67
C LEU A 23 -12.07 -7.83 -12.09
N MET A 24 -11.80 -8.83 -12.92
CA MET A 24 -12.46 -9.00 -14.21
C MET A 24 -13.65 -9.96 -14.10
N ASN A 25 -14.87 -9.47 -14.35
CA ASN A 25 -16.09 -10.27 -14.33
C ASN A 25 -16.67 -10.46 -15.74
N LYS A 26 -17.30 -11.62 -15.98
CA LYS A 26 -18.03 -11.90 -17.22
C LYS A 26 -19.24 -10.97 -17.33
N ILE A 27 -19.41 -10.37 -18.49
CA ILE A 27 -20.63 -9.62 -18.83
C ILE A 27 -21.77 -10.65 -19.00
N PRO A 28 -22.84 -10.61 -18.19
CA PRO A 28 -23.99 -11.49 -18.40
C PRO A 28 -24.64 -11.20 -19.76
N GLY A 29 -24.91 -12.24 -20.55
CA GLY A 29 -25.49 -12.09 -21.88
C GLY A 29 -25.67 -13.44 -22.58
N LEU A 30 -26.52 -13.44 -23.61
CA LEU A 30 -26.84 -14.61 -24.44
C LEU A 30 -25.80 -14.90 -25.54
N SER A 31 -24.75 -14.07 -25.64
CA SER A 31 -23.68 -14.28 -26.62
C SER A 31 -22.70 -15.36 -26.18
N GLU A 32 -22.28 -16.24 -27.09
CA GLU A 32 -21.22 -17.24 -26.87
C GLU A 32 -19.84 -16.60 -26.61
N GLN A 33 -19.68 -15.32 -26.96
CA GLN A 33 -18.43 -14.58 -26.82
C GLN A 33 -18.19 -14.18 -25.35
N MET A 34 -17.12 -14.69 -24.74
CA MET A 34 -16.71 -14.36 -23.38
C MET A 34 -16.13 -12.92 -23.32
N ARG A 35 -17.00 -11.96 -23.01
CA ARG A 35 -16.60 -10.56 -22.78
C ARG A 35 -16.42 -10.31 -21.29
N LEU A 36 -15.26 -9.79 -20.91
CA LEU A 36 -14.94 -9.39 -19.55
C LEU A 36 -15.08 -7.87 -19.37
N LYS A 37 -15.53 -7.45 -18.18
CA LYS A 37 -15.50 -6.07 -17.72
C LYS A 37 -14.82 -5.98 -16.35
N PRO A 38 -14.09 -4.90 -16.06
CA PRO A 38 -13.65 -4.64 -14.70
C PRO A 38 -14.87 -4.43 -13.80
N VAL A 39 -14.80 -4.96 -12.59
CA VAL A 39 -15.75 -4.77 -11.50
C VAL A 39 -14.95 -4.43 -10.25
N GLU A 40 -15.46 -3.49 -9.48
CA GLU A 40 -14.88 -3.04 -8.22
C GLU A 40 -15.80 -3.46 -7.08
N LEU A 41 -15.23 -4.09 -6.06
CA LEU A 41 -15.90 -4.38 -4.80
C LEU A 41 -15.33 -3.44 -3.75
N GLU A 42 -16.20 -2.69 -3.10
CA GLU A 42 -15.83 -1.73 -2.07
C GLU A 42 -16.34 -2.20 -0.71
N LEU A 43 -15.47 -2.18 0.28
CA LEU A 43 -15.82 -2.28 1.69
C LEU A 43 -15.42 -0.97 2.37
N ASN A 44 -16.43 -0.18 2.70
CA ASN A 44 -16.26 1.08 3.43
C ASN A 44 -16.56 0.87 4.91
N THR A 45 -15.81 1.55 5.78
CA THR A 45 -16.08 1.57 7.22
C THR A 45 -17.50 2.11 7.45
N PRO A 46 -18.34 1.46 8.30
CA PRO A 46 -19.70 1.91 8.49
C PRO A 46 -19.73 3.35 9.02
N LEU A 47 -20.63 4.18 8.45
CA LEU A 47 -20.81 5.60 8.82
C LEU A 47 -21.19 5.82 10.30
N ASN A 48 -21.61 4.76 10.99
CA ASN A 48 -22.10 4.80 12.37
C ASN A 48 -21.01 4.55 13.43
N VAL A 49 -19.73 4.60 13.08
CA VAL A 49 -18.64 4.58 14.08
C VAL A 49 -18.62 5.92 14.80
N VAL A 50 -19.29 5.98 15.95
CA VAL A 50 -19.41 7.20 16.79
C VAL A 50 -18.04 7.67 17.31
N HIS A 51 -17.13 6.73 17.57
CA HIS A 51 -15.76 7.00 17.98
C HIS A 51 -14.84 5.93 17.42
N LYS A 52 -13.81 6.35 16.67
CA LYS A 52 -12.70 5.48 16.30
C LYS A 52 -11.57 5.78 17.29
N PRO A 53 -11.10 4.79 18.06
CA PRO A 53 -10.03 5.04 19.00
C PRO A 53 -8.77 5.44 18.24
N ASP A 54 -8.10 6.48 18.75
CA ASP A 54 -6.81 6.89 18.22
C ASP A 54 -5.78 5.75 18.39
N ALA A 55 -4.71 5.78 17.57
CA ALA A 55 -3.65 4.79 17.62
C ALA A 55 -3.07 4.67 19.04
N TYR A 56 -2.89 5.78 19.76
CA TYR A 56 -2.37 5.75 21.13
C TYR A 56 -3.37 5.21 22.15
N GLU A 57 -4.68 5.50 22.02
CA GLU A 57 -5.71 4.94 22.90
C GLU A 57 -5.68 3.41 22.82
N ARG A 58 -5.56 2.87 21.60
CA ARG A 58 -5.47 1.44 21.36
C ARG A 58 -4.19 0.84 21.97
N LEU A 59 -3.03 1.44 21.73
CA LEU A 59 -1.75 0.94 22.24
C LEU A 59 -1.71 0.95 23.77
N LEU A 60 -2.20 2.00 24.42
CA LEU A 60 -2.26 2.09 25.87
C LEU A 60 -3.17 1.00 26.47
N LEU A 61 -4.33 0.76 25.86
CA LEU A 61 -5.23 -0.33 26.28
C LEU A 61 -4.55 -1.70 26.15
N ASP A 62 -3.81 -1.94 25.08
CA ASP A 62 -3.09 -3.20 24.88
C ASP A 62 -1.96 -3.38 25.92
N VAL A 63 -1.28 -2.31 26.35
CA VAL A 63 -0.32 -2.37 27.48
C VAL A 63 -1.01 -2.77 28.78
N ILE A 64 -2.16 -2.15 29.11
CA ILE A 64 -2.93 -2.47 30.33
C ILE A 64 -3.38 -3.95 30.31
N ARG A 65 -3.68 -4.48 29.12
CA ARG A 65 -4.08 -5.88 28.92
C ARG A 65 -2.91 -6.86 28.79
N ALA A 66 -1.66 -6.38 28.90
CA ALA A 66 -0.45 -7.16 28.66
C ALA A 66 -0.47 -7.89 27.30
N ASN A 67 -1.02 -7.24 26.26
CA ASN A 67 -1.11 -7.76 24.91
C ASN A 67 -0.01 -7.16 24.00
N PRO A 68 1.03 -7.92 23.64
CA PRO A 68 2.16 -7.40 22.86
C PRO A 68 1.91 -7.36 21.33
N THR A 69 0.71 -7.73 20.84
CA THR A 69 0.47 -7.96 19.40
C THR A 69 0.76 -6.76 18.49
N LEU A 70 0.57 -5.52 18.98
CA LEU A 70 0.81 -4.29 18.21
C LEU A 70 2.17 -3.64 18.52
N PHE A 71 3.05 -4.34 19.22
CA PHE A 71 4.39 -3.87 19.55
C PHE A 71 5.42 -4.65 18.75
N MET A 72 6.40 -3.94 18.21
CA MET A 72 7.53 -4.59 17.53
C MET A 72 8.38 -5.35 18.54
N ARG A 73 8.81 -6.55 18.17
CA ARG A 73 9.75 -7.33 18.97
C ARG A 73 11.18 -6.85 18.75
N LEU A 74 12.07 -7.13 19.69
CA LEU A 74 13.47 -6.70 19.63
C LEU A 74 14.18 -7.25 18.37
N ASP A 75 13.97 -8.53 18.07
CA ASP A 75 14.55 -9.21 16.90
C ASP A 75 14.07 -8.61 15.57
N GLU A 76 12.79 -8.21 15.49
CA GLU A 76 12.22 -7.51 14.34
C GLU A 76 12.85 -6.12 14.14
N VAL A 77 13.03 -5.36 15.23
CA VAL A 77 13.66 -4.04 15.21
C VAL A 77 15.12 -4.14 14.78
N GLU A 78 15.89 -5.08 15.32
CA GLU A 78 17.28 -5.32 14.92
C GLU A 78 17.41 -5.76 13.46
N ALA A 79 16.46 -6.52 12.92
CA ALA A 79 16.44 -6.89 11.51
C ALA A 79 16.14 -5.69 10.61
N ALA A 80 15.18 -4.85 10.99
CA ALA A 80 14.84 -3.64 10.25
C ALA A 80 16.02 -2.65 10.21
N TRP A 81 16.71 -2.45 11.33
CA TRP A 81 17.89 -1.59 11.40
C TRP A 81 19.04 -2.11 10.56
N ARG A 82 19.36 -3.41 10.64
CA ARG A 82 20.41 -4.00 9.77
C ARG A 82 20.17 -3.76 8.28
N TRP A 83 18.91 -3.74 7.85
CA TRP A 83 18.58 -3.42 6.47
C TRP A 83 18.70 -1.92 6.15
N ALA A 84 18.22 -1.06 7.04
CA ALA A 84 18.28 0.40 6.87
C ALA A 84 19.73 0.93 6.93
N ASP A 85 20.57 0.36 7.79
CA ASP A 85 21.96 0.79 7.98
C ASP A 85 22.77 0.70 6.68
N ILE A 86 22.57 -0.34 5.87
CA ILE A 86 23.22 -0.50 4.56
C ILE A 86 22.90 0.69 3.63
N ILE A 87 21.65 1.16 3.66
CA ILE A 87 21.22 2.29 2.84
C ILE A 87 21.85 3.59 3.37
N LEU A 88 21.86 3.76 4.70
CA LEU A 88 22.42 4.94 5.36
C LEU A 88 23.94 5.04 5.16
N GLU A 89 24.67 3.94 5.26
CA GLU A 89 26.11 3.86 4.98
C GLU A 89 26.39 4.25 3.53
N GLY A 90 25.62 3.71 2.57
CA GLY A 90 25.75 4.09 1.16
C GLY A 90 25.48 5.58 0.90
N TRP A 91 24.57 6.21 1.65
CA TRP A 91 24.35 7.65 1.57
C TRP A 91 25.48 8.46 2.23
N ALA A 92 26.04 7.98 3.34
CA ALA A 92 27.17 8.63 4.01
C ALA A 92 28.44 8.62 3.15
N GLU A 93 28.62 7.59 2.32
CA GLU A 93 29.73 7.47 1.36
C GLU A 93 29.46 8.13 0.00
N ASP A 94 28.32 8.83 -0.17
CA ASP A 94 27.89 9.47 -1.43
C ASP A 94 27.89 8.51 -2.64
N MET A 95 27.57 7.23 -2.40
CA MET A 95 27.58 6.17 -3.42
C MET A 95 26.54 6.40 -4.53
N VAL A 96 25.50 7.18 -4.26
CA VAL A 96 24.43 7.51 -5.22
C VAL A 96 24.05 8.98 -5.09
N PRO A 97 24.02 9.75 -6.19
CA PRO A 97 23.66 11.17 -6.14
C PRO A 97 22.18 11.35 -5.80
N MET A 98 21.90 12.30 -4.89
CA MET A 98 20.55 12.69 -4.52
C MET A 98 19.75 13.20 -5.73
N LYS A 99 18.48 12.79 -5.83
CA LYS A 99 17.57 13.22 -6.90
C LYS A 99 16.58 14.25 -6.35
N SER A 100 16.49 15.41 -7.00
CA SER A 100 15.52 16.45 -6.68
C SER A 100 14.19 16.23 -7.40
N TYR A 101 13.12 16.76 -6.84
CA TYR A 101 11.79 16.81 -7.45
C TYR A 101 11.07 18.09 -7.02
N SER A 102 10.07 18.50 -7.80
CA SER A 102 9.29 19.71 -7.49
C SER A 102 8.30 19.43 -6.37
N ALA A 103 8.10 20.39 -5.47
CA ALA A 103 7.10 20.28 -4.41
C ALA A 103 5.69 20.07 -5.00
N GLY A 104 4.91 19.17 -4.40
CA GLY A 104 3.58 18.77 -4.87
C GLY A 104 3.58 17.72 -5.99
N THR A 105 4.74 17.17 -6.36
CA THR A 105 4.84 16.01 -7.26
C THR A 105 5.12 14.73 -6.47
N ASP A 106 4.86 13.56 -7.09
CA ASP A 106 5.05 12.23 -6.50
C ASP A 106 6.52 11.78 -6.39
N GLY A 107 7.46 12.70 -6.57
CA GLY A 107 8.89 12.44 -6.48
C GLY A 107 9.62 12.48 -7.82
N PRO A 108 10.90 12.06 -7.84
CA PRO A 108 11.73 12.12 -9.03
C PRO A 108 11.34 11.03 -10.05
N SER A 109 11.60 11.28 -11.33
CA SER A 109 11.37 10.29 -12.40
C SER A 109 12.10 8.96 -12.18
N ALA A 110 13.21 8.98 -11.44
CA ALA A 110 13.95 7.79 -11.02
C ALA A 110 13.09 6.82 -10.18
N ALA A 111 12.14 7.31 -9.38
CA ALA A 111 11.24 6.48 -8.57
C ALA A 111 10.23 5.70 -9.44
N VAL A 112 9.73 6.33 -10.51
CA VAL A 112 8.86 5.65 -11.50
C VAL A 112 9.66 4.63 -12.29
N GLN A 113 10.88 4.99 -12.74
CA GLN A 113 11.75 4.10 -13.48
C GLN A 113 12.18 2.87 -12.65
N LEU A 114 12.34 3.02 -11.33
CA LEU A 114 12.73 1.92 -10.44
C LEU A 114 11.73 0.75 -10.51
N ILE A 115 10.44 1.05 -10.38
CA ILE A 115 9.38 0.03 -10.39
C ILE A 115 9.05 -0.44 -11.81
N ALA A 116 9.16 0.45 -12.80
CA ALA A 116 8.92 0.11 -14.22
C ALA A 116 9.89 -0.96 -14.76
N ARG A 117 11.10 -1.09 -14.19
CA ARG A 117 12.06 -2.16 -14.53
C ARG A 117 11.48 -3.56 -14.34
N ASP A 118 10.58 -3.71 -13.37
CA ASP A 118 9.92 -4.98 -13.07
C ASP A 118 8.56 -5.11 -13.77
N GLY A 119 8.26 -4.25 -14.75
CA GLY A 119 6.96 -4.22 -15.43
C GLY A 119 5.80 -3.73 -14.57
N ARG A 120 6.10 -3.11 -13.43
CA ARG A 120 5.12 -2.60 -12.46
C ARG A 120 4.96 -1.09 -12.58
N SER A 121 3.84 -0.55 -12.11
CA SER A 121 3.62 0.89 -11.96
C SER A 121 3.13 1.21 -10.56
N TRP A 122 3.38 2.43 -10.10
CA TRP A 122 2.76 2.93 -8.87
C TRP A 122 1.23 2.96 -9.02
N HIS A 123 0.54 2.79 -7.90
CA HIS A 123 -0.88 3.07 -7.85
C HIS A 123 -1.03 4.56 -7.64
N ASP A 124 -1.51 5.27 -8.66
CA ASP A 124 -1.89 6.66 -8.54
C ASP A 124 -3.25 6.74 -7.81
N GLU A 125 -3.40 7.70 -6.89
CA GLU A 125 -4.66 8.02 -6.19
C GLU A 125 -5.73 8.62 -7.12
#